data_AF-A0A8J2PJU3-F1
#
_entry.id   AF-A0A8J2PJU3-F1
#
_cell.length_a   1.000
_cell.length_b   1.000
_cell.length_c   1.000
_cell.angle_alpha   90.00
_cell.angle_beta   90.00
_cell.angle_gamma   90.00
#
_symmetry.space_group_name_H-M   'P 1'
#
loop_
_entity.id
_entity.type
_entity.pdbx_description
1 polymer ?
#
loop_
_entity_poly.entity_id
_entity_poly.type
_entity_poly.pdbx_seq_one_letter_code
_entity_poly.pdbx_strand_id
1 'polypeptide(L)'
;MYEIETKTSGCVLFQYWYSDLDVRDYVYINWEKKGCSSFVGKIGGKQLLNLEAPHCFSNRNIIVHELLHVLGFHHEQSRWDRDEYVGINWWNIEDGRDYNFDKYYTVDYGVPYDYNSIMHYKANAFAKDRS
;
A
#
# COMPACT_ATOMS: atom_id res chain seq x y z
N MET A 1 1.17 9.13 -10.68
CA MET A 1 0.04 10.01 -10.31
C MET A 1 -0.97 10.11 -11.45
N TYR A 2 -0.61 10.62 -12.63
CA TYR A 2 -1.50 10.72 -13.81
C TYR A 2 -2.35 9.48 -14.12
N GLU A 3 -1.79 8.27 -14.00
CA GLU A 3 -2.55 7.03 -14.19
C GLU A 3 -3.75 6.88 -13.24
N ILE A 4 -3.57 7.21 -11.96
CA ILE A 4 -4.65 7.12 -10.97
C ILE A 4 -5.71 8.17 -11.28
N GLU A 5 -5.30 9.39 -11.63
CA GLU A 5 -6.23 10.47 -11.98
C GLU A 5 -7.08 10.11 -13.19
N THR A 6 -6.46 9.56 -14.23
CA THR A 6 -7.17 9.12 -15.44
C THR A 6 -8.08 7.92 -15.20
N LYS A 7 -7.61 6.88 -14.48
CA LYS A 7 -8.43 5.70 -14.16
C LYS A 7 -9.61 6.03 -13.25
N THR A 8 -9.49 7.06 -12.41
CA THR A 8 -10.58 7.55 -11.57
C THR A 8 -11.42 8.64 -12.23
N SER A 9 -11.19 8.93 -13.52
CA SER A 9 -11.89 10.01 -14.25
C SER A 9 -11.85 11.37 -13.53
N GLY A 10 -10.75 11.66 -12.85
CA GLY A 10 -10.55 12.89 -12.08
C GLY A 10 -11.19 12.91 -10.69
N CYS A 11 -11.80 11.81 -10.22
CA CYS A 11 -12.31 11.73 -8.84
C CYS A 11 -11.19 11.78 -7.80
N VAL A 12 -9.99 11.30 -8.15
CA VAL A 12 -8.77 11.49 -7.36
C VAL A 12 -7.83 12.39 -8.15
N LEU A 13 -7.37 13.47 -7.52
CA LEU A 13 -6.41 14.42 -8.10
C LEU A 13 -5.24 14.62 -7.15
N PHE A 14 -4.01 14.61 -7.68
CA PHE A 14 -2.80 14.93 -6.94
C PHE A 14 -2.41 16.37 -7.25
N GLN A 15 -2.41 17.22 -6.22
CA GLN A 15 -2.03 18.63 -6.34
C GLN A 15 -0.80 18.90 -5.49
N TYR A 16 0.06 19.80 -5.98
CA TYR A 16 1.18 20.27 -5.18
C TYR A 16 0.65 21.01 -3.96
N TRP A 17 1.27 20.73 -2.82
CA TRP A 17 1.00 21.45 -1.59
C TRP A 17 1.91 22.68 -1.51
N TYR A 18 1.34 23.81 -1.12
CA TYR A 18 2.05 25.07 -0.89
C TYR A 18 1.72 25.58 0.52
N SER A 19 2.70 26.20 1.18
CA SER A 19 2.59 26.60 2.58
C SER A 19 1.62 27.74 2.86
N ASP A 20 1.22 28.48 1.83
CA ASP A 20 0.22 29.54 1.86
C ASP A 20 -1.22 29.02 1.73
N LEU A 21 -1.41 27.74 1.38
CA LEU A 21 -2.71 27.09 1.41
C LEU A 21 -3.06 26.72 2.87
N ASP A 22 -4.30 27.01 3.30
CA ASP A 22 -4.85 26.52 4.58
C ASP A 22 -5.23 25.02 4.52
N VAL A 23 -4.29 24.21 4.02
CA VAL A 23 -4.43 22.75 3.89
C VAL A 23 -3.47 22.10 4.87
N ARG A 24 -4.03 21.52 5.94
CA ARG A 24 -3.26 20.91 7.03
C ARG A 24 -2.84 19.48 6.76
N ASP A 25 -3.58 18.79 5.91
CA ASP A 25 -3.39 17.37 5.64
C ASP A 25 -2.77 17.19 4.25
N TYR A 26 -1.58 16.61 4.20
CA TYR A 26 -0.85 16.43 2.95
C TYR A 26 0.13 15.27 3.04
N VAL A 27 0.45 14.72 1.87
CA VAL A 27 1.45 13.65 1.73
C VAL A 27 2.81 14.29 1.49
N TYR A 28 3.77 13.94 2.33
CA TYR A 28 5.17 14.31 2.18
C TYR A 28 5.95 13.13 1.59
N ILE A 29 6.43 13.29 0.36
CA ILE A 29 7.19 12.27 -0.36
C ILE A 29 8.67 12.37 0.01
N ASN A 30 9.23 11.28 0.51
CA ASN A 30 10.64 11.14 0.87
C ASN A 30 11.28 10.01 0.07
N TRP A 31 12.55 10.15 -0.31
CA TRP A 31 13.29 9.12 -1.04
C TRP A 31 14.62 8.73 -0.39
N GLU A 32 14.98 9.35 0.73
CA GLU A 32 16.28 9.14 1.39
C GLU A 32 16.28 8.02 2.43
N LYS A 33 15.10 7.61 2.94
CA LYS A 33 15.00 6.55 3.94
C LYS A 33 14.85 5.19 3.26
N LYS A 34 15.40 4.16 3.90
CA LYS A 34 15.29 2.77 3.44
C LYS A 34 13.84 2.25 3.45
N GLY A 35 13.51 1.42 2.47
CA GLY A 35 12.21 0.77 2.30
C GLY A 35 11.21 1.57 1.49
N CYS A 36 10.12 0.91 1.11
CA CYS A 36 8.93 1.53 0.52
C CYS A 36 7.82 1.43 1.56
N SER A 37 7.18 2.54 1.91
CA SER A 37 6.07 2.51 2.87
C SER A 37 5.20 3.75 2.83
N SER A 38 3.95 3.56 3.22
CA SER A 38 2.98 4.63 3.42
C SER A 38 2.03 4.27 4.55
N PHE A 39 1.34 5.28 5.09
CA PHE A 39 0.18 5.04 5.94
C PHE A 39 -1.04 4.66 5.10
N VAL A 40 -1.97 3.90 5.68
CA VAL A 40 -3.24 3.57 5.04
C VAL A 40 -4.25 4.69 5.31
N GLY A 41 -4.68 5.36 4.25
CA GLY A 41 -5.66 6.44 4.30
C GLY A 41 -5.12 7.76 4.83
N LYS A 42 -6.06 8.67 5.12
CA LYS A 42 -5.78 10.00 5.67
C LYS A 42 -5.62 9.89 7.19
N ILE A 43 -4.39 10.07 7.68
CA ILE A 43 -4.10 10.01 9.13
C ILE A 43 -4.15 11.38 9.83
N GLY A 44 -4.25 12.46 9.05
CA GLY A 44 -4.23 13.84 9.54
C GLY A 44 -2.81 14.42 9.61
N GLY A 45 -2.69 15.72 9.33
CA GLY A 45 -1.42 16.44 9.27
C GLY A 45 -0.52 16.01 8.10
N LYS A 46 0.78 16.26 8.26
CA LYS A 46 1.82 15.77 7.35
C LYS A 46 1.99 14.26 7.51
N GLN A 47 1.67 13.48 6.49
CA GLN A 47 1.90 12.03 6.47
C GLN A 47 3.03 11.64 5.51
N LEU A 48 3.90 10.74 5.93
CA LEU A 48 5.05 10.29 5.14
C LEU A 48 4.63 9.25 4.10
N LEU A 49 5.04 9.48 2.85
CA LEU A 49 5.14 8.47 1.80
C LEU A 49 6.63 8.26 1.50
N ASN A 50 7.17 7.11 1.87
CA ASN A 50 8.58 6.78 1.67
C ASN A 50 8.78 5.92 0.42
N LEU A 51 9.65 6.39 -0.47
CA LEU A 51 10.01 5.76 -1.72
C LEU A 51 11.53 5.78 -1.88
N GLU A 52 12.24 4.90 -1.19
CA GLU A 52 13.72 4.78 -1.26
C GLU A 52 14.23 4.88 -2.70
N ALA A 53 15.16 5.80 -2.97
CA ALA A 53 15.84 5.90 -4.26
C ALA A 53 17.12 5.05 -4.29
N PRO A 54 17.40 4.35 -5.41
CA PRO A 54 16.60 4.30 -6.63
C PRO A 54 15.47 3.25 -6.59
N HIS A 55 15.49 2.31 -5.62
CA HIS A 55 14.69 1.09 -5.69
C HIS A 55 13.17 1.31 -5.83
N CYS A 56 12.55 2.01 -4.89
CA CYS A 56 11.12 2.31 -4.90
C CYS A 56 10.81 3.43 -5.90
N PHE A 57 11.64 4.49 -5.90
CA PHE A 57 11.38 5.70 -6.70
C PHE A 57 11.51 5.49 -8.21
N SER A 58 12.26 4.48 -8.66
CA SER A 58 12.37 4.13 -10.09
C SER A 58 11.38 3.04 -10.52
N ASN A 59 10.57 2.49 -9.61
CA ASN A 59 9.62 1.42 -9.92
C ASN A 59 8.17 1.93 -9.86
N ARG A 60 7.58 2.09 -11.05
CA ARG A 60 6.19 2.55 -11.21
C ARG A 60 5.19 1.74 -10.38
N ASN A 61 5.33 0.41 -10.32
CA ASN A 61 4.38 -0.44 -9.61
C ASN A 61 4.45 -0.21 -8.09
N ILE A 62 5.66 -0.04 -7.55
CA ILE A 62 5.84 0.30 -6.13
C ILE A 62 5.23 1.66 -5.83
N ILE A 63 5.46 2.67 -6.68
CA ILE A 63 4.87 4.00 -6.49
C ILE A 63 3.34 3.92 -6.47
N VAL A 64 2.72 3.17 -7.37
CA VAL A 64 1.26 3.00 -7.40
C VAL A 64 0.77 2.27 -6.15
N HIS A 65 1.45 1.20 -5.72
CA HIS A 65 1.13 0.47 -4.48
C HIS A 65 1.09 1.40 -3.27
N GLU A 66 2.14 2.19 -3.06
CA GLU A 66 2.21 3.09 -1.90
C GLU A 66 1.22 4.26 -1.99
N LEU A 67 0.90 4.73 -3.21
CA LEU A 67 -0.18 5.70 -3.40
C LEU A 67 -1.57 5.10 -3.14
N LEU A 68 -1.80 3.82 -3.43
CA LEU A 68 -3.05 3.16 -3.07
C LEU A 68 -3.19 3.02 -1.55
N HIS A 69 -2.09 2.78 -0.82
CA HIS A 69 -2.10 2.88 0.64
C HIS A 69 -2.54 4.28 1.09
N VAL A 70 -1.97 5.36 0.53
CA VAL A 70 -2.43 6.74 0.83
C VAL A 70 -3.94 6.90 0.63
N LEU A 71 -4.51 6.28 -0.41
CA LEU A 71 -5.93 6.33 -0.71
C LEU A 71 -6.81 5.44 0.19
N GLY A 72 -6.21 4.63 1.07
CA GLY A 72 -6.94 3.81 2.05
C GLY A 72 -7.02 2.32 1.72
N PHE A 73 -6.30 1.85 0.71
CA PHE A 73 -6.31 0.42 0.38
C PHE A 73 -5.37 -0.36 1.31
N HIS A 74 -5.89 -1.42 1.91
CA HIS A 74 -5.10 -2.43 2.60
C HIS A 74 -4.57 -3.47 1.61
N HIS A 75 -3.66 -4.33 2.07
CA HIS A 75 -3.19 -5.44 1.26
C HIS A 75 -4.27 -6.47 0.98
N GLU A 76 -4.24 -7.08 -0.21
CA GLU A 76 -5.23 -8.07 -0.66
C GLU A 76 -5.21 -9.31 0.25
N GLN A 77 -4.03 -9.81 0.64
CA GLN A 77 -3.90 -10.97 1.53
C GLN A 77 -4.35 -10.73 2.98
N SER A 78 -4.69 -9.48 3.30
CA SER A 78 -5.22 -9.07 4.60
C SER A 78 -6.72 -8.79 4.56
N ARG A 79 -7.41 -9.06 3.44
CA ARG A 79 -8.86 -8.97 3.38
C ARG A 79 -9.53 -9.91 4.39
N TRP A 80 -10.74 -9.55 4.81
CA TRP A 80 -11.52 -10.34 5.76
C TRP A 80 -11.85 -11.75 5.25
N ASP A 81 -12.06 -11.90 3.94
CA ASP A 81 -12.44 -13.11 3.20
C ASP A 81 -11.23 -13.91 2.68
N ARG A 82 -9.99 -13.45 2.92
CA ARG A 82 -8.79 -14.04 2.30
C ARG A 82 -8.62 -15.54 2.55
N ASP A 83 -9.12 -16.08 3.66
CA ASP A 83 -9.01 -17.50 4.02
C ASP A 83 -9.81 -18.41 3.07
N GLU A 84 -10.72 -17.85 2.25
CA GLU A 84 -11.42 -18.58 1.17
C GLU A 84 -10.53 -18.75 -0.08
N TYR A 85 -9.43 -18.00 -0.18
CA TYR A 85 -8.62 -17.87 -1.39
C TYR A 85 -7.15 -18.28 -1.19
N VAL A 86 -6.58 -18.01 -0.01
CA VAL A 86 -5.18 -18.31 0.32
C VAL A 86 -5.05 -18.90 1.73
N GLY A 87 -4.13 -19.85 1.87
CA GLY A 87 -3.67 -20.32 3.18
C GLY A 87 -2.38 -19.63 3.58
N ILE A 88 -2.30 -19.13 4.81
CA ILE A 88 -1.06 -18.57 5.37
C ILE A 88 -0.28 -19.67 6.08
N ASN A 89 0.95 -19.93 5.64
CA ASN A 89 1.85 -20.85 6.32
C ASN A 89 2.54 -20.13 7.49
N TRP A 90 1.85 -20.00 8.62
CA TRP A 90 2.30 -19.27 9.80
C TRP A 90 3.67 -19.73 10.33
N TRP A 91 3.99 -21.03 10.20
CA TRP A 91 5.27 -21.59 10.65
C TRP A 91 6.46 -21.11 9.82
N ASN A 92 6.23 -20.71 8.57
CA ASN A 92 7.26 -20.24 7.65
C ASN A 92 7.37 -18.71 7.60
N ILE A 93 6.71 -17.96 8.49
CA ILE A 93 6.87 -16.50 8.56
C ILE A 93 8.10 -16.16 9.42
N GLU A 94 8.91 -15.21 8.95
CA GLU A 94 10.02 -14.59 9.68
C GLU A 94 9.56 -14.13 11.07
N ASP A 95 10.36 -14.39 12.11
CA ASP A 95 9.94 -14.09 13.48
C ASP A 95 9.65 -12.59 13.67
N GLY A 96 8.51 -12.27 14.26
CA GLY A 96 8.02 -10.90 14.46
C GLY A 96 7.48 -10.22 13.20
N ARG A 97 7.18 -10.98 12.13
CA ARG A 97 6.55 -10.47 10.89
C ARG A 97 5.13 -11.00 10.66
N ASP A 98 4.61 -11.79 11.58
CA ASP A 98 3.26 -12.38 11.56
C ASP A 98 2.15 -11.32 11.42
N TYR A 99 2.30 -10.16 12.07
CA TYR A 99 1.34 -9.05 11.97
C TYR A 99 1.09 -8.54 10.54
N ASN A 100 2.01 -8.79 9.59
CA ASN A 100 1.83 -8.40 8.19
C ASN A 100 0.76 -9.24 7.46
N PHE A 101 0.28 -10.30 8.10
CA PHE A 101 -0.75 -11.21 7.58
C PHE A 101 -2.06 -11.14 8.40
N ASP A 102 -2.15 -10.18 9.32
CA ASP A 102 -3.38 -9.88 10.06
C ASP A 102 -4.49 -9.50 9.07
N LYS A 103 -5.71 -9.95 9.38
CA LYS A 103 -6.90 -9.62 8.59
C LYS A 103 -7.51 -8.31 9.08
N TYR A 104 -7.94 -7.48 8.16
CA TYR A 104 -8.71 -6.27 8.42
C TYR A 104 -10.15 -6.46 7.93
N TYR A 105 -11.10 -5.84 8.62
CA TYR A 105 -12.47 -5.76 8.14
C TYR A 105 -12.53 -4.74 6.98
N THR A 106 -12.27 -5.21 5.77
CA THR A 106 -12.25 -4.41 4.55
C THR A 106 -13.61 -4.47 3.86
N VAL A 107 -14.07 -3.36 3.29
CA VAL A 107 -15.20 -3.39 2.35
C VAL A 107 -14.66 -3.83 1.00
N ASP A 108 -15.23 -4.89 0.42
CA ASP A 108 -14.82 -5.43 -0.87
C ASP A 108 -15.40 -4.63 -2.06
N TYR A 109 -16.40 -3.79 -1.81
CA TYR A 109 -17.15 -3.02 -2.81
C TYR A 109 -17.71 -3.90 -3.95
N GLY A 110 -17.99 -5.19 -3.66
CA GLY A 110 -18.41 -6.17 -4.66
C GLY A 110 -17.30 -6.61 -5.62
N VAL A 111 -16.04 -6.28 -5.34
CA VAL A 111 -14.87 -6.69 -6.13
C VAL A 111 -14.33 -8.03 -5.59
N PRO A 112 -14.23 -9.07 -6.45
CA PRO A 112 -13.71 -10.37 -6.03
C PRO A 112 -12.23 -10.28 -5.65
N TYR A 113 -11.77 -11.25 -4.87
CA TYR A 113 -10.35 -11.39 -4.53
C TYR A 113 -9.49 -11.50 -5.80
N ASP A 114 -8.43 -10.70 -5.90
CA ASP A 114 -7.53 -10.69 -7.06
C ASP A 114 -6.08 -11.04 -6.68
N TYR A 115 -5.65 -12.26 -7.02
CA TYR A 115 -4.28 -12.73 -6.81
C TYR A 115 -3.22 -11.89 -7.52
N ASN A 116 -3.59 -11.17 -8.60
CA ASN A 116 -2.70 -10.29 -9.35
C ASN A 116 -2.83 -8.82 -8.93
N SER A 117 -3.63 -8.53 -7.90
CA SER A 117 -3.77 -7.19 -7.35
C SER A 117 -2.38 -6.64 -7.02
N ILE A 118 -2.15 -5.38 -7.38
CA ILE A 118 -0.91 -4.69 -7.01
C ILE A 118 -0.74 -4.61 -5.50
N MET A 119 -1.83 -4.77 -4.74
CA MET A 119 -1.86 -4.78 -3.27
C MET A 119 -1.64 -6.18 -2.68
N HIS A 120 -1.50 -7.23 -3.49
CA HIS A 120 -1.24 -8.58 -3.02
C HIS A 120 0.26 -8.81 -2.83
N TYR A 121 0.66 -9.37 -1.69
CA TYR A 121 2.04 -9.80 -1.48
C TYR A 121 2.44 -10.97 -2.37
N LYS A 122 3.74 -11.06 -2.65
CA LYS A 122 4.32 -12.25 -3.29
C LYS A 122 4.18 -13.45 -2.35
N ALA A 123 4.09 -14.65 -2.92
CA ALA A 123 3.91 -15.91 -2.18
C ALA A 123 4.99 -16.17 -1.10
N ASN A 124 6.19 -15.63 -1.26
CA ASN A 124 7.31 -15.79 -0.34
C ASN A 124 7.65 -14.52 0.47
N ALA A 125 6.73 -13.56 0.53
CA ALA A 125 6.91 -12.37 1.37
C ALA A 125 7.11 -12.78 2.83
N PHE A 126 8.16 -12.26 3.48
CA PHE A 126 8.52 -12.55 4.86
C PHE A 126 8.69 -14.05 5.18
N ALA A 127 9.03 -14.88 4.19
CA ALA A 127 9.23 -16.30 4.42
C ALA A 127 10.63 -16.59 5.00
N LYS A 128 10.71 -17.42 6.05
CA LYS A 128 11.96 -17.97 6.61
C LYS A 128 12.72 -18.77 5.57
N ASP A 129 11.99 -19.68 4.91
CA ASP A 129 12.46 -20.48 3.80
C ASP A 129 11.66 -20.16 2.53
N ARG A 130 12.38 -19.90 1.44
CA ARG A 130 11.82 -19.52 0.13
C ARG A 130 11.97 -20.62 -0.92
N SER A 131 12.52 -21.78 -0.52
CA SER A 131 12.74 -22.93 -1.39
C SER A 131 11.48 -23.71 -1.73
#